data_AF-I5ARL5-F1
#
_entry.id   AF-I5ARL5-F1
#
_cell.length_a   1.000
_cell.length_b   1.000
_cell.length_c   1.000
_cell.angle_alpha   90.00
_cell.angle_beta   90.00
_cell.angle_gamma   90.00
#
_symmetry.space_group_name_H-M   'P 1'
#
loop_
_entity.id
_entity.type
_entity.pdbx_description
1 polymer ?
#
loop_
_entity_poly.entity_id
_entity_poly.type
_entity_poly.pdbx_seq_one_letter_code
_entity_poly.pdbx_strand_id
1 'polypeptide(L)'
;MKLQAWKVMNNELIGRVYGSDVYDDNTLVHTSPLIASVYDDGLFLFRTENSVYECTAEEFDGTDVELNILMENSRDVERQATAKIELIEPDK
;
A
#
# COMPACT_ATOMS: atom_id res chain seq x y z
N MET A 1 4.38 -7.65 7.13
CA MET A 1 5.31 -8.35 6.19
C MET A 1 5.89 -7.29 5.27
N LYS A 2 7.21 -7.28 5.04
CA LYS A 2 7.86 -6.18 4.33
C LYS A 2 8.13 -6.51 2.88
N LEU A 3 8.02 -5.50 2.02
CA LEU A 3 8.34 -5.57 0.60
C LEU A 3 9.34 -4.47 0.25
N GLN A 4 10.47 -4.88 -0.35
CA GLN A 4 11.53 -4.00 -0.84
C GLN A 4 11.65 -4.08 -2.37
N ALA A 5 12.32 -3.10 -2.99
CA ALA A 5 12.46 -3.00 -4.44
C ALA A 5 11.10 -3.22 -5.13
N TRP A 6 10.12 -2.46 -4.68
CA TRP A 6 8.71 -2.74 -4.91
C TRP A 6 8.10 -1.74 -5.89
N LYS A 7 7.04 -2.17 -6.58
CA LYS A 7 6.22 -1.30 -7.44
C LYS A 7 4.82 -1.85 -7.59
N VAL A 8 3.89 -0.98 -8.01
CA VAL A 8 2.53 -1.38 -8.35
C VAL A 8 2.41 -1.55 -9.86
N MET A 9 1.92 -2.70 -10.31
CA MET A 9 1.70 -2.99 -11.72
C MET A 9 0.44 -3.84 -11.87
N ASN A 10 -0.44 -3.49 -12.81
CA ASN A 10 -1.70 -4.21 -13.05
C ASN A 10 -2.56 -4.40 -11.78
N ASN A 11 -2.58 -3.40 -10.89
CA ASN A 11 -3.26 -3.45 -9.59
C ASN A 11 -2.73 -4.50 -8.61
N GLU A 12 -1.51 -4.99 -8.80
CA GLU A 12 -0.81 -5.88 -7.88
C GLU A 12 0.47 -5.20 -7.36
N LEU A 13 0.88 -5.59 -6.17
CA LEU A 13 2.18 -5.22 -5.63
C LEU A 13 3.20 -6.28 -6.06
N ILE A 14 4.32 -5.83 -6.60
CA ILE A 14 5.44 -6.68 -7.00
C ILE A 14 6.65 -6.21 -6.21
N GLY A 15 7.40 -7.13 -5.63
CA GLY A 15 8.66 -6.81 -4.96
C GLY A 15 9.27 -8.01 -4.23
N ARG A 16 10.29 -7.75 -3.42
CA ARG A 16 11.03 -8.77 -2.67
C ARG A 16 10.59 -8.81 -1.22
N VAL A 17 10.11 -9.97 -0.78
CA VAL A 17 9.57 -10.15 0.57
C VAL A 17 10.67 -10.31 1.61
N TYR A 18 10.45 -9.76 2.81
CA TYR A 18 11.32 -9.92 3.96
C TYR A 18 10.53 -10.12 5.26
N GLY A 19 11.05 -10.95 6.15
CA GLY A 19 10.46 -11.24 7.46
C GLY A 19 9.11 -11.95 7.33
N SER A 20 9.00 -12.88 6.38
CA SER A 20 7.84 -13.75 6.20
C SER A 20 8.08 -15.10 6.85
N ASP A 21 7.04 -15.68 7.46
CA ASP A 21 7.07 -17.06 7.96
C ASP A 21 6.84 -18.10 6.85
N VAL A 22 6.50 -17.64 5.65
CA VAL A 22 6.07 -18.49 4.52
C VAL A 22 7.07 -18.50 3.37
N TYR A 23 7.71 -17.36 3.12
CA TYR A 23 8.65 -17.19 2.01
C TYR A 23 10.03 -16.90 2.57
N ASP A 24 11.06 -17.48 1.94
CA ASP A 24 12.43 -17.08 2.21
C ASP A 24 12.61 -15.59 1.86
N ASP A 25 13.41 -14.89 2.65
CA ASP A 25 13.79 -13.50 2.40
C ASP A 25 14.35 -13.33 0.98
N ASN A 26 14.10 -12.16 0.39
CA ASN A 26 14.49 -11.78 -0.97
C ASN A 26 13.75 -12.55 -2.09
N THR A 27 12.75 -13.38 -1.76
CA THR A 27 11.86 -13.99 -2.75
C THR A 27 11.06 -12.92 -3.49
N LEU A 28 11.10 -12.94 -4.83
CA LEU A 28 10.24 -12.08 -5.66
C LEU A 28 8.80 -12.60 -5.60
N VAL A 29 7.86 -11.74 -5.23
CA VAL A 29 6.43 -12.07 -5.14
C VAL A 29 5.60 -11.13 -6.00
N HIS A 30 4.47 -11.67 -6.47
CA HIS A 30 3.36 -10.93 -7.04
C HIS A 30 2.18 -11.14 -6.10
N THR A 31 1.63 -10.06 -5.57
CA THR A 31 0.53 -10.17 -4.60
C THR A 31 -0.80 -10.39 -5.31
N SER A 32 -1.82 -10.77 -4.55
CA SER A 32 -3.20 -10.60 -4.99
C SER A 32 -3.54 -9.12 -5.21
N PRO A 33 -4.65 -8.82 -5.92
CA PRO A 33 -5.05 -7.45 -6.21
C PRO A 33 -5.10 -6.55 -4.97
N LEU A 34 -4.64 -5.31 -5.15
CA LEU A 34 -4.71 -4.27 -4.14
C LEU A 34 -6.17 -3.88 -3.89
N ILE A 35 -6.54 -3.82 -2.61
CA ILE A 35 -7.85 -3.33 -2.15
C ILE A 35 -7.73 -1.85 -1.76
N ALA A 36 -6.69 -1.51 -1.01
CA ALA A 36 -6.47 -0.16 -0.49
C ALA A 36 -5.00 0.04 -0.13
N SER A 37 -4.63 1.32 0.04
CA SER A 37 -3.34 1.71 0.55
C SER A 37 -3.48 2.96 1.43
N VAL A 38 -2.58 3.09 2.41
CA VAL A 38 -2.37 4.34 3.16
C VAL A 38 -0.90 4.69 3.13
N TYR A 39 -0.61 5.99 3.18
CA TYR A 39 0.75 6.52 3.14
C TYR A 39 0.95 7.56 4.25
N ASP A 40 1.91 7.30 5.13
CA ASP A 40 2.30 8.20 6.22
C ASP A 40 3.82 8.18 6.41
N ASP A 41 4.43 9.36 6.57
CA ASP A 41 5.86 9.57 6.84
C ASP A 41 6.84 8.63 6.07
N GLY A 42 6.64 8.47 4.76
CA GLY A 42 7.51 7.61 3.94
C GLY A 42 7.17 6.12 3.95
N LEU A 43 6.21 5.68 4.76
CA LEU A 43 5.73 4.29 4.84
C LEU A 43 4.39 4.14 4.11
N PHE A 44 4.32 3.14 3.24
CA PHE A 44 3.08 2.61 2.71
C PHE A 44 2.65 1.35 3.45
N LEU A 45 1.35 1.27 3.73
CA LEU A 45 0.68 0.02 4.09
C LEU A 45 -0.31 -0.35 2.98
N PHE A 46 -0.01 -1.42 2.25
CA PHE A 46 -0.87 -1.95 1.21
C PHE A 46 -1.72 -3.10 1.76
N ARG A 47 -3.03 -3.02 1.57
CA ARG A 47 -3.95 -4.13 1.83
C ARG A 47 -4.29 -4.83 0.54
N THR A 48 -4.06 -6.14 0.50
CA THR A 48 -4.55 -7.04 -0.56
C THR A 48 -5.66 -7.92 -0.02
N GLU A 49 -6.23 -8.77 -0.87
CA GLU A 49 -7.25 -9.76 -0.45
C GLU A 49 -6.77 -10.68 0.67
N ASN A 50 -5.49 -11.04 0.67
CA ASN A 50 -4.97 -12.13 1.50
C ASN A 50 -3.92 -11.66 2.53
N SER A 51 -3.44 -10.41 2.46
CA SER A 51 -2.39 -9.93 3.35
C SER A 51 -2.29 -8.40 3.44
N VAL A 52 -1.38 -7.95 4.31
CA VAL A 52 -0.98 -6.55 4.45
C VAL A 52 0.54 -6.45 4.34
N TYR A 53 0.99 -5.51 3.51
CA TYR A 53 2.40 -5.31 3.22
C TYR A 53 2.86 -3.91 3.61
N GLU A 54 4.01 -3.86 4.27
CA GLU A 54 4.75 -2.65 4.62
C GLU A 54 5.80 -2.38 3.55
N CYS A 55 5.80 -1.19 2.96
CA CYS A 55 6.71 -0.80 1.90
C CYS A 55 7.22 0.62 2.16
N THR A 56 8.54 0.86 2.10
CA THR A 56 9.07 2.22 2.27
C THR A 56 9.18 2.92 0.91
N ALA A 57 8.87 4.22 0.85
CA ALA A 57 8.95 5.00 -0.39
C ALA A 57 10.38 5.05 -0.98
N GLU A 58 11.41 4.96 -0.14
CA GLU A 58 12.81 4.90 -0.55
C GLU A 58 13.16 3.63 -1.34
N GLU A 59 12.38 2.56 -1.18
CA GLU A 59 12.59 1.26 -1.82
C GLU A 59 11.70 1.06 -3.06
N PHE A 60 11.06 2.13 -3.53
CA PHE A 60 10.23 2.08 -4.73
C PHE A 60 11.09 1.91 -5.99
N ASP A 61 10.78 0.87 -6.78
CA ASP A 61 11.51 0.47 -8.01
C ASP A 61 10.86 1.04 -9.29
N GLY A 62 10.14 2.15 -9.15
CA GLY A 62 9.53 2.90 -10.25
C GLY A 62 10.07 4.32 -10.38
N THR A 63 9.36 5.18 -11.08
CA THR A 63 9.72 6.59 -11.26
C THR A 63 9.14 7.47 -10.15
N ASP A 64 9.79 8.61 -9.86
CA ASP A 64 9.28 9.60 -8.89
C ASP A 64 7.86 10.07 -9.23
N VAL A 65 7.51 10.13 -10.52
CA VAL A 65 6.18 10.52 -10.98
C VAL A 65 5.13 9.47 -10.56
N GLU A 66 5.42 8.19 -10.76
CA GLU A 66 4.53 7.09 -10.35
C GLU A 66 4.36 7.05 -8.83
N LEU A 67 5.45 7.26 -8.08
CA LEU A 67 5.43 7.31 -6.62
C LEU A 67 4.56 8.46 -6.11
N ASN A 68 4.71 9.66 -6.67
CA ASN A 68 3.91 10.83 -6.29
C ASN A 68 2.41 10.60 -6.54
N ILE A 69 2.03 10.03 -7.69
CA ILE A 69 0.64 9.69 -8.00
C ILE A 69 0.10 8.69 -6.98
N LEU A 70 0.90 7.70 -6.60
CA LEU A 70 0.50 6.71 -5.60
C LEU A 70 0.29 7.36 -4.22
N MET A 71 1.21 8.22 -3.79
CA MET A 71 1.10 8.98 -2.54
C MET A 71 -0.18 9.83 -2.49
N GLU A 72 -0.51 10.52 -3.59
CA GLU A 72 -1.73 11.33 -3.70
C GLU A 72 -2.99 10.45 -3.56
N ASN A 73 -3.05 9.34 -4.29
CA ASN A 73 -4.18 8.41 -4.25
C ASN A 73 -4.35 7.74 -2.87
N SER A 74 -3.24 7.38 -2.21
CA SER A 74 -3.27 6.75 -0.89
C SER A 74 -3.73 7.71 0.22
N ARG A 75 -3.58 9.02 0.04
CA ARG A 75 -4.07 10.05 0.97
C ARG A 75 -5.53 10.41 0.75
N ASP A 76 -6.05 10.28 -0.47
CA ASP A 76 -7.47 10.57 -0.75
C ASP A 76 -8.43 9.51 -0.18
N VAL A 77 -7.96 8.29 0.09
CA VAL A 77 -8.75 7.25 0.77
C VAL A 77 -9.06 7.64 2.22
N GLU A 78 -8.14 8.32 2.91
CA GLU A 78 -8.42 8.89 4.24
C GLU A 78 -9.54 9.93 4.17
N ARG A 79 -9.52 10.84 3.18
CA ARG A 79 -10.60 11.84 3.02
C ARG A 79 -11.97 11.21 2.80
N GLN A 80 -12.07 10.13 2.02
CA GLN A 80 -13.35 9.45 1.79
C GLN A 80 -13.83 8.63 3.00
N ALA A 81 -12.91 8.10 3.81
CA ALA A 81 -13.25 7.40 5.04
C ALA A 81 -13.71 8.39 6.13
N THR A 82 -13.05 9.54 6.29
CA THR A 82 -13.44 10.58 7.25
C THR A 82 -14.76 11.26 6.85
N ALA A 83 -14.97 11.53 5.55
CA ALA A 83 -16.23 12.11 5.05
C ALA A 83 -17.46 11.20 5.29
N LYS A 84 -17.27 9.88 5.38
CA LYS A 84 -18.34 8.94 5.75
C LYS A 84 -18.68 8.94 7.23
N ILE A 85 -17.78 9.36 8.11
CA ILE A 85 -18.02 9.42 9.56
C ILE A 85 -18.75 10.72 9.92
N GLU A 86 -18.42 11.84 9.28
CA GLU A 86 -19.12 13.13 9.51
C GLU A 86 -20.58 13.15 8.99
N LEU A 87 -20.95 12.24 8.07
CA LEU A 87 -22.34 12.07 7.61
C LEU A 87 -23.20 11.19 8.55
N ILE A 88 -22.62 10.62 9.60
CA ILE A 88 -23.32 9.87 10.65
C ILE A 88 -23.24 10.68 11.95
N GLU A 89 -23.52 11.98 11.90
CA GLU A 89 -24.00 12.66 13.10
C GLU A 89 -25.46 12.18 13.32
N PRO A 90 -25.78 11.57 14.48
CA PRO A 90 -27.16 11.25 14.78
C PRO A 90 -27.93 12.55 14.97
N ASP A 91 -28.96 12.76 14.15
CA ASP A 91 -29.98 13.76 14.38
C ASP A 91 -30.44 13.71 15.85
N LYS A 92 -30.62 14.92 16.41
CA LYS A 92 -31.07 15.22 17.78
C LYS A 92 -32.32 14.47 18.22
#